data_AF-A0A7C7DS12-F1
#
_entry.id   AF-A0A7C7DS12-F1
#
_cell.length_a   1.000
_cell.length_b   1.000
_cell.length_c   1.000
_cell.angle_alpha   90.00
_cell.angle_beta   90.00
_cell.angle_gamma   90.00
#
_symmetry.space_group_name_H-M   'P 1'
#
loop_
_entity.id
_entity.type
_entity.pdbx_description
1 polymer ?
#
loop_
_entity_poly.entity_id
_entity_poly.type
_entity_poly.pdbx_seq_one_letter_code
_entity_poly.pdbx_strand_id
1 'polypeptide(L)'
;LERVCSGEIEAAAASYYERALHLLKRAGMWGAFAWCYSDYQPHLFDQPPLKENPHERSFGLFKSDGSPKKAVGVFQEFAKGVKEAADTGAAWDLSWLQGEDPDRFYQKPLLEIKRLYRKYKEWLADRDN
;
A
#
# COMPACT_ATOMS: atom_id res chain seq x y z
N LEU A 1 13.89 -13.31 22.38
CA LEU A 1 12.56 -12.72 22.60
C LEU A 1 11.78 -12.87 21.30
N GLU A 2 11.04 -13.96 21.15
CA GLU A 2 10.09 -14.11 20.05
C GLU A 2 9.00 -13.04 20.23
N ARG A 3 8.92 -12.08 19.30
CA ARG A 3 7.72 -11.26 19.20
C ARG A 3 6.67 -12.09 18.49
N VAL A 4 5.91 -12.86 19.24
CA VAL A 4 4.60 -13.33 18.78
C VAL A 4 3.81 -12.07 18.40
N CYS A 5 3.27 -12.03 17.18
CA CYS A 5 2.52 -10.87 16.68
C CYS A 5 1.29 -10.68 17.58
N SER A 6 1.41 -9.78 18.57
CA SER A 6 0.35 -9.55 19.54
C SER A 6 -0.83 -8.83 18.88
N GLY A 7 -2.01 -8.91 19.49
CA GLY A 7 -3.21 -8.23 18.98
C GLY A 7 -3.07 -6.71 18.87
N GLU A 8 -2.13 -6.10 19.61
CA GLU A 8 -1.79 -4.68 19.55
C GLU A 8 -0.94 -4.35 18.32
N ILE A 9 0.04 -5.18 17.98
CA ILE A 9 0.85 -5.01 16.76
C ILE A 9 -0.03 -5.14 15.53
N GLU A 10 -0.94 -6.11 15.51
CA GLU A 10 -1.90 -6.24 14.41
C GLU A 10 -2.84 -5.03 14.29
N ALA A 11 -3.24 -4.43 15.42
CA ALA A 11 -4.07 -3.22 15.40
C ALA A 11 -3.28 -2.03 14.84
N ALA A 12 -2.03 -1.85 15.26
CA ALA A 12 -1.15 -0.81 14.74
C ALA A 12 -0.91 -0.97 13.22
N ALA A 13 -0.71 -2.20 12.75
CA ALA A 13 -0.60 -2.50 11.33
C ALA A 13 -1.89 -2.17 10.56
N ALA A 14 -3.06 -2.52 11.09
CA ALA A 14 -4.35 -2.17 10.49
C ALA A 14 -4.52 -0.65 10.37
N SER A 15 -4.26 0.11 11.44
CA SER A 15 -4.32 1.58 11.40
C SER A 15 -3.31 2.21 10.44
N TYR A 16 -2.13 1.60 10.28
CA TYR A 16 -1.16 2.03 9.27
C TYR A 16 -1.72 1.86 7.86
N TYR A 17 -2.24 0.66 7.54
CA TYR A 17 -2.82 0.38 6.23
C TYR A 17 -4.03 1.26 5.94
N GLU A 18 -4.87 1.54 6.93
CA GLU A 18 -6.03 2.42 6.77
C GLU A 18 -5.61 3.81 6.28
N ARG A 19 -4.61 4.41 6.94
CA ARG A 19 -4.06 5.72 6.53
C ARG A 19 -3.39 5.65 5.16
N ALA A 20 -2.57 4.63 4.91
CA ALA A 20 -1.84 4.49 3.65
C ALA A 20 -2.80 4.31 2.47
N LEU A 21 -3.78 3.43 2.59
CA LEU A 21 -4.80 3.18 1.57
C LEU A 21 -5.69 4.39 1.34
N HIS A 22 -6.05 5.12 2.41
CA HIS A 22 -6.79 6.38 2.28
C HIS A 22 -6.01 7.43 1.47
N LEU A 23 -4.71 7.59 1.73
CA LEU A 23 -3.86 8.50 0.97
C LEU A 23 -3.70 8.07 -0.50
N LEU A 24 -3.53 6.78 -0.75
CA LEU A 24 -3.50 6.23 -2.11
C LEU A 24 -4.80 6.50 -2.87
N LYS A 25 -5.95 6.31 -2.20
CA LYS A 25 -7.27 6.65 -2.75
C LYS A 25 -7.35 8.13 -3.12
N ARG A 26 -6.96 9.04 -2.20
CA ARG A 26 -6.93 10.49 -2.46
C ARG A 26 -6.03 10.87 -3.64
N ALA A 27 -4.96 10.10 -3.87
CA ALA A 27 -4.05 10.28 -4.99
C ALA A 27 -4.57 9.73 -6.33
N GLY A 28 -5.76 9.11 -6.37
CA GLY A 28 -6.34 8.51 -7.57
C GLY A 28 -5.80 7.11 -7.89
N MET A 29 -5.18 6.43 -6.92
CA MET A 29 -4.68 5.07 -7.13
C MET A 29 -5.83 4.05 -7.02
N TRP A 30 -5.92 3.19 -8.03
CA TRP A 30 -6.97 2.15 -8.13
C TRP A 30 -6.74 0.92 -7.25
N GLY A 31 -5.55 0.79 -6.67
CA GLY A 31 -5.20 -0.43 -5.94
C GLY A 31 -3.93 -0.28 -5.13
N ALA A 32 -3.71 -1.29 -4.30
CA ALA A 32 -2.49 -1.46 -3.53
C ALA A 32 -2.17 -2.95 -3.42
N PHE A 33 -0.89 -3.28 -3.36
CA PHE A 33 -0.41 -4.63 -3.12
C PHE A 33 0.44 -4.64 -1.85
N ALA A 34 -0.03 -5.32 -0.81
CA ALA A 34 0.72 -5.45 0.42
C ALA A 34 1.84 -6.48 0.27
N TRP A 35 3.06 -6.09 0.61
CA TRP A 35 4.09 -7.05 0.95
C TRP A 35 3.96 -7.39 2.44
N CYS A 36 3.64 -8.63 2.85
CA CYS A 36 3.43 -9.85 2.05
C CYS A 36 2.06 -10.48 2.30
N TYR A 37 1.72 -11.50 1.52
CA TYR A 37 0.44 -12.20 1.67
C TYR A 37 0.33 -12.83 3.07
N SER A 38 1.24 -13.73 3.45
CA SER A 38 1.19 -14.44 4.73
C SER A 38 2.49 -14.35 5.52
N ASP A 39 2.38 -14.60 6.81
CA ASP A 39 3.52 -14.88 7.68
C ASP A 39 4.21 -16.18 7.27
N TYR A 40 5.49 -16.28 7.62
CA TYR A 40 6.26 -17.49 7.37
C TYR A 40 5.95 -18.59 8.40
N GLN A 41 6.10 -19.84 7.97
CA GLN A 41 5.95 -20.99 8.86
C GLN A 41 7.06 -21.00 9.93
N PRO A 42 6.75 -21.29 11.21
CA PRO A 42 7.75 -21.29 12.28
C PRO A 42 8.97 -22.19 12.04
N HIS A 43 8.79 -23.32 11.36
CA HIS A 43 9.89 -24.25 11.06
C HIS A 43 10.95 -23.67 10.10
N LEU A 44 10.68 -22.51 9.48
CA LEU A 44 11.62 -21.78 8.63
C LEU A 44 12.40 -20.71 9.40
N PHE A 45 12.07 -20.41 10.65
CA PHE A 45 12.61 -19.25 11.38
C PHE A 45 14.11 -19.35 11.66
N ASP A 46 14.65 -20.57 11.71
CA ASP A 46 16.08 -20.81 11.90
C ASP A 46 16.85 -20.94 10.57
N GLN A 47 16.18 -20.75 9.45
CA GLN A 47 16.76 -20.77 8.10
C GLN A 47 16.93 -19.34 7.56
N PRO A 48 18.00 -19.05 6.82
CA PRO A 48 18.11 -17.78 6.09
C PRO A 48 16.99 -17.60 5.05
N PRO A 49 16.47 -16.38 4.83
CA PRO A 49 16.86 -15.13 5.46
C PRO A 49 16.14 -14.87 6.81
N LEU A 50 15.21 -15.73 7.21
CA LEU A 50 14.33 -15.48 8.37
C LEU A 50 15.06 -15.55 9.70
N LYS A 51 16.17 -16.29 9.75
CA LYS A 51 17.08 -16.31 10.90
C LYS A 51 17.69 -14.94 11.14
N GLU A 52 18.19 -14.30 10.09
CA GLU A 52 18.84 -12.98 10.13
C GLU A 52 17.82 -11.83 10.21
N ASN A 53 16.62 -12.03 9.64
CA ASN A 53 15.58 -11.02 9.55
C ASN A 53 14.29 -11.42 10.30
N PRO A 54 14.26 -11.38 11.65
CA PRO A 54 13.08 -11.78 12.42
C PRO A 54 11.80 -11.00 12.11
N HIS A 55 11.95 -9.74 11.71
CA HIS A 55 10.83 -8.88 11.31
C HIS A 55 10.08 -9.40 10.07
N GLU A 56 10.75 -10.10 9.15
CA GLU A 56 10.12 -10.65 7.94
C GLU A 56 9.13 -11.79 8.25
N ARG A 57 9.29 -12.44 9.40
CA ARG A 57 8.47 -13.59 9.80
C ARG A 57 6.99 -13.25 9.93
N SER A 58 6.66 -11.99 10.25
CA SER A 58 5.32 -11.55 10.65
C SER A 58 4.72 -10.41 9.80
N PHE A 59 5.23 -10.20 8.58
CA PHE A 59 4.75 -9.13 7.67
C PHE A 59 3.41 -9.42 6.99
N GLY A 60 2.95 -10.67 7.02
CA GLY A 60 1.78 -11.11 6.27
C GLY A 60 0.51 -10.37 6.67
N LEU A 61 -0.39 -10.19 5.71
CA LEU A 61 -1.80 -9.92 5.98
C LEU A 61 -2.52 -11.12 6.61
N PHE A 62 -2.04 -12.32 6.32
CA PHE A 62 -2.49 -13.58 6.90
C PHE A 62 -1.44 -14.14 7.86
N LYS A 63 -1.87 -14.87 8.87
CA LYS A 63 -0.96 -15.66 9.73
C LYS A 63 -0.47 -16.88 8.96
N SER A 64 0.52 -17.58 9.52
CA SER A 64 1.12 -18.76 8.89
C SER A 64 0.13 -19.92 8.74
N ASP A 65 -0.94 -19.97 9.54
CA ASP A 65 -2.04 -20.93 9.42
C ASP A 65 -3.11 -20.51 8.39
N GLY A 66 -2.94 -19.37 7.73
CA GLY A 66 -3.88 -18.83 6.75
C GLY A 66 -5.05 -18.03 7.35
N SER A 67 -5.12 -17.88 8.68
CA SER A 67 -6.13 -17.02 9.30
C SER A 67 -5.85 -15.53 9.02
N PRO A 68 -6.88 -14.71 8.77
CA PRO A 68 -6.70 -13.29 8.46
C PRO A 68 -6.25 -12.51 9.69
N LYS A 69 -5.31 -11.58 9.51
CA LYS A 69 -5.03 -10.54 10.52
C LYS A 69 -6.00 -9.36 10.37
N LYS A 70 -6.03 -8.48 11.37
CA LYS A 70 -6.90 -7.28 11.38
C LYS A 70 -6.79 -6.42 10.12
N ALA A 71 -5.59 -6.31 9.54
CA ALA A 71 -5.36 -5.52 8.32
C ALA A 71 -6.15 -6.03 7.09
N VAL A 72 -6.54 -7.31 7.04
CA VAL A 72 -7.36 -7.85 5.94
C VAL A 72 -8.70 -7.13 5.83
N GLY A 73 -9.34 -6.82 6.96
CA GLY A 73 -10.59 -6.07 6.97
C GLY A 73 -10.46 -4.68 6.36
N VAL A 74 -9.33 -4.00 6.60
CA VAL A 74 -9.03 -2.69 6.02
C VAL A 74 -8.91 -2.78 4.48
N PHE A 75 -8.24 -3.83 3.98
CA PHE A 75 -8.15 -4.06 2.53
C PHE A 75 -9.50 -4.41 1.90
N GLN A 76 -10.36 -5.14 2.60
CA GLN A 76 -11.71 -5.46 2.13
C GLN A 76 -12.57 -4.19 1.96
N GLU A 77 -12.57 -3.30 2.96
CA GLU A 77 -13.29 -2.03 2.88
C GLU A 77 -12.73 -1.11 1.78
N PHE A 78 -11.40 -1.04 1.66
CA PHE A 78 -10.77 -0.30 0.57
C PHE A 78 -11.18 -0.84 -0.81
N ALA A 79 -11.11 -2.15 -1.01
CA ALA A 79 -11.47 -2.80 -2.27
C ALA A 79 -12.94 -2.58 -2.63
N LYS A 80 -13.85 -2.62 -1.65
CA LYS A 80 -15.26 -2.28 -1.83
C LYS A 80 -15.43 -0.84 -2.33
N GLY A 81 -14.76 0.12 -1.69
CA GLY A 81 -14.82 1.53 -2.10
C GLY A 81 -14.21 1.81 -3.48
N VAL A 82 -13.17 1.06 -3.88
CA VAL A 82 -12.61 1.10 -5.25
C VAL A 82 -13.62 0.56 -6.25
N LYS A 83 -14.24 -0.59 -5.96
CA LYS A 83 -15.25 -1.20 -6.82
C LYS A 83 -16.45 -0.28 -7.04
N GLU A 84 -16.97 0.33 -5.96
CA GLU A 84 -18.07 1.30 -6.06
C GLU A 84 -17.72 2.50 -6.93
N ALA A 85 -16.49 3.02 -6.81
CA ALA A 85 -16.01 4.11 -7.67
C ALA A 85 -15.90 3.67 -9.15
N ALA A 86 -15.44 2.44 -9.40
CA ALA A 86 -15.39 1.85 -10.74
C ALA A 86 -16.79 1.73 -11.36
N ASP A 87 -17.73 1.16 -10.61
CA ASP A 87 -19.08 0.85 -11.07
C ASP A 87 -19.90 2.13 -11.32
N THR A 88 -19.59 3.24 -10.65
CA THR A 88 -20.24 4.55 -10.83
C THR A 88 -19.56 5.46 -11.86
N GLY A 89 -18.40 5.05 -12.40
CA GLY A 89 -17.64 5.88 -13.33
C GLY A 89 -17.08 7.16 -12.70
N ALA A 90 -16.86 7.15 -11.39
CA ALA A 90 -16.29 8.30 -10.69
C ALA A 90 -14.89 8.59 -11.27
N ALA A 91 -14.76 9.72 -11.98
CA ALA A 91 -13.49 10.12 -12.55
C ALA A 91 -12.58 10.68 -11.45
N TRP A 92 -11.40 10.08 -11.30
CA TRP A 92 -10.35 10.66 -10.48
C TRP A 92 -9.84 11.94 -11.14
N ASP A 93 -9.62 12.97 -10.34
CA ASP A 93 -9.06 14.22 -10.82
C ASP A 93 -7.56 14.03 -11.13
N LEU A 94 -7.27 13.77 -12.40
CA LEU A 94 -5.94 13.66 -12.95
C LEU A 94 -5.54 14.92 -13.73
N SER A 95 -6.14 16.08 -13.42
CA SER A 95 -5.85 17.37 -14.08
C SER A 95 -4.36 17.74 -14.03
N TRP A 96 -3.65 17.34 -12.98
CA TRP A 96 -2.20 17.56 -12.86
C TRP A 96 -1.37 16.81 -13.92
N LEU A 97 -1.93 15.79 -14.57
CA LEU A 97 -1.32 15.08 -15.70
C LEU A 97 -1.74 15.67 -17.06
N GLN A 98 -2.64 16.65 -17.10
CA GLN A 98 -3.10 17.24 -18.36
C GLN A 98 -1.92 17.83 -19.14
N GLY A 99 -1.82 17.45 -20.41
CA GLY A 99 -0.76 17.87 -21.32
C GLY A 99 0.59 17.17 -21.12
N GLU A 100 0.70 16.20 -20.21
CA GLU A 100 1.90 15.36 -20.10
C GLU A 100 1.95 14.35 -21.25
N ASP A 101 3.14 14.21 -21.84
CA ASP A 101 3.45 13.16 -22.82
C ASP A 101 3.97 11.91 -22.07
N PRO A 102 3.25 10.76 -22.14
CA PRO A 102 3.70 9.53 -21.51
C PRO A 102 5.06 9.03 -22.03
N ASP A 103 5.37 9.25 -23.31
CA ASP A 103 6.59 8.72 -23.93
C ASP A 103 7.84 9.42 -23.40
N ARG A 104 7.70 10.68 -22.97
CA ARG A 104 8.77 11.44 -22.32
C ARG A 104 9.29 10.72 -21.07
N PHE A 105 8.43 10.06 -20.30
CA PHE A 105 8.83 9.34 -19.09
C PHE A 105 9.91 8.29 -19.40
N TYR A 106 9.72 7.53 -20.48
CA TYR A 106 10.60 6.43 -20.84
C TYR A 106 11.97 6.86 -21.36
N GLN A 107 12.12 8.11 -21.79
CA GLN A 107 13.42 8.64 -22.21
C GLN A 107 14.40 8.79 -21.05
N LYS A 108 13.91 9.26 -19.88
CA LYS A 108 14.72 9.47 -18.66
C LYS A 108 13.90 9.19 -17.38
N PRO A 109 13.57 7.93 -17.05
CA PRO A 109 12.61 7.59 -16.00
C PRO A 109 12.93 8.19 -14.63
N LEU A 110 14.20 8.14 -14.22
CA LEU A 110 14.65 8.67 -12.92
C LEU A 110 14.53 10.20 -12.78
N LEU A 111 14.66 10.93 -13.90
CA LEU A 111 14.48 12.37 -13.92
C LEU A 111 12.99 12.71 -13.92
N GLU A 112 12.24 12.04 -14.79
CA GLU A 112 10.82 12.30 -14.98
C GLU A 112 9.98 11.90 -13.77
N ILE A 113 10.29 10.80 -13.08
CA ILE A 113 9.60 10.44 -11.83
C ILE A 113 9.77 11.53 -10.75
N LYS A 114 10.96 12.14 -10.63
CA LYS A 114 11.21 13.23 -9.67
C LYS A 114 10.44 14.50 -10.06
N ARG A 115 10.38 14.82 -11.36
CA ARG A 115 9.64 15.97 -11.87
C ARG A 115 8.13 15.79 -11.67
N LEU A 116 7.58 14.65 -12.07
CA LEU A 116 6.16 14.33 -11.93
C LEU A 116 5.76 14.31 -10.45
N TYR A 117 6.60 13.76 -9.57
CA TYR A 117 6.34 13.79 -8.14
C TYR A 117 6.30 15.22 -7.58
N ARG A 118 7.17 16.12 -8.05
CA ARG A 118 7.13 17.53 -7.65
C ARG A 118 5.85 18.22 -8.13
N LYS A 119 5.50 18.04 -9.41
CA LYS A 119 4.26 18.56 -10.00
C LYS A 119 3.02 18.09 -9.23
N TYR A 120 2.98 16.80 -8.86
CA TYR A 120 1.92 16.23 -8.05
C TYR A 120 1.82 16.89 -6.67
N LYS A 121 2.95 17.13 -5.99
CA LYS A 121 2.96 17.80 -4.68
C LYS A 121 2.48 19.26 -4.75
N GLU A 122 2.85 19.98 -5.80
CA GLU A 122 2.37 21.34 -6.05
C GLU A 122 0.85 21.34 -6.23
N TRP A 123 0.33 20.45 -7.08
CA TRP A 123 -1.11 20.27 -7.28
C TRP A 123 -1.85 19.86 -6.01
N LEU A 124 -1.27 19.00 -5.16
CA LEU A 124 -1.87 18.65 -3.87
C LEU A 124 -1.98 19.86 -2.93
N ALA A 125 -0.91 20.66 -2.83
CA ALA A 125 -0.86 21.81 -1.94
C ALA A 125 -1.92 22.86 -2.31
N ASP A 126 -2.17 23.06 -3.60
CA ASP A 126 -3.20 23.99 -4.10
C ASP A 126 -4.63 23.54 -3.76
N ARG A 127 -4.85 22.27 -3.39
CA ARG A 127 -6.18 21.71 -3.04
C ARG A 127 -6.46 21.66 -1.54
N ASP A 128 -5.40 21.66 -0.73
CA ASP A 128 -5.52 21.67 0.73
C ASP A 128 -5.60 23.12 1.29
N ASN A 129 -5.46 24.14 0.42
CA ASN A 129 -5.65 25.57 0.68
C ASN A 129 -7.06 26.03 0.26
#